data_AF-A0A9X0WE04-F1
#
_entry.id   AF-A0A9X0WE04-F1
#
_cell.length_a   1.000
_cell.length_b   1.000
_cell.length_c   1.000
_cell.angle_alpha   90.00
_cell.angle_beta   90.00
_cell.angle_gamma   90.00
#
_symmetry.space_group_name_H-M   'P 1'
#
loop_
_entity.id
_entity.type
_entity.pdbx_description
1 polymer ?
#
loop_
_entity_poly.entity_id
_entity_poly.type
_entity_poly.pdbx_seq_one_letter_code
_entity_poly.pdbx_strand_id
1 'polypeptide(L)'
;MPLLAIEDDCQSLANALITAKLIPATEQEDALHIALATVAKVDFVATWNFSHLVGPVIKFRLQTQIQAMGFSPPILATPEELLEVLT
;
A
#
# COMPACT_ATOMS: atom_id res chain seq x y z
N MET A 1 -5.24 -9.66 -21.34
CA MET A 1 -5.34 -9.23 -19.93
C MET A 1 -5.92 -7.83 -19.91
N PRO A 2 -7.03 -7.56 -19.22
CA PRO A 2 -7.63 -6.23 -19.23
C PRO A 2 -6.87 -5.35 -18.24
N LEU A 3 -5.96 -4.52 -18.75
CA LEU A 3 -5.24 -3.50 -17.97
C LEU A 3 -6.22 -2.52 -17.29
N LEU A 4 -7.38 -2.28 -17.92
CA LEU A 4 -8.41 -1.34 -17.45
C LEU A 4 -9.02 -1.71 -16.08
N ALA A 5 -9.24 -3.00 -15.82
CA ALA A 5 -9.84 -3.45 -14.55
C ALA A 5 -8.88 -3.24 -13.36
N ILE A 6 -7.58 -3.35 -13.63
CA ILE A 6 -6.53 -3.11 -12.62
C ILE A 6 -6.48 -1.62 -12.27
N GLU A 7 -6.63 -0.72 -13.25
CA GLU A 7 -6.66 0.73 -13.01
C GLU A 7 -7.84 1.14 -12.11
N ASP A 8 -9.05 0.64 -12.37
CA ASP A 8 -10.24 0.99 -11.58
C ASP A 8 -10.16 0.48 -10.13
N ASP A 9 -9.70 -0.75 -9.92
CA ASP A 9 -9.48 -1.32 -8.58
C ASP A 9 -8.37 -0.56 -7.83
N CYS A 10 -7.28 -0.21 -8.52
CA CYS A 10 -6.18 0.56 -7.93
C CYS A 10 -6.64 1.96 -7.51
N GLN A 11 -7.39 2.66 -8.37
CA GLN A 11 -7.87 4.01 -8.09
C GLN A 11 -8.86 4.00 -6.93
N SER A 12 -9.73 2.99 -6.86
CA SER A 12 -10.69 2.81 -5.78
C SER A 12 -9.99 2.53 -4.45
N LEU A 13 -8.98 1.66 -4.44
CA LEU A 13 -8.20 1.36 -3.24
C LEU A 13 -7.38 2.57 -2.78
N ALA A 14 -6.73 3.28 -3.69
CA ALA A 14 -5.99 4.50 -3.38
C ALA A 14 -6.89 5.58 -2.74
N ASN A 15 -8.07 5.81 -3.32
CA ASN A 15 -9.06 6.75 -2.77
C ASN A 15 -9.56 6.31 -1.39
N ALA A 16 -9.75 5.01 -1.16
CA ALA A 16 -10.15 4.49 0.14
C ALA A 16 -9.07 4.73 1.20
N LEU A 17 -7.79 4.54 0.87
CA LEU A 17 -6.66 4.79 1.77
C LEU A 17 -6.54 6.28 2.15
N ILE A 18 -6.73 7.18 1.19
CA ILE A 18 -6.74 8.64 1.42
C ILE A 18 -7.95 9.03 2.27
N THR A 19 -9.14 8.52 1.95
CA THR A 19 -10.39 8.80 2.69
C THR A 19 -10.30 8.31 4.13
N ALA A 20 -9.67 7.16 4.37
CA ALA A 20 -9.41 6.60 5.69
C ALA A 20 -8.33 7.38 6.49
N LYS A 21 -7.75 8.44 5.91
CA LYS A 21 -6.65 9.24 6.44
C LYS A 21 -5.43 8.38 6.80
N LEU A 22 -5.20 7.31 6.03
CA LEU A 22 -4.02 6.46 6.15
C LEU A 22 -2.86 7.03 5.33
N ILE A 23 -3.20 7.70 4.23
CA ILE A 23 -2.27 8.40 3.36
C ILE A 23 -2.74 9.85 3.24
N PRO A 24 -1.84 10.84 3.37
CA PRO A 24 -2.20 12.24 3.14
C PRO A 24 -2.71 12.44 1.72
N ALA A 25 -3.69 13.34 1.54
CA ALA A 25 -4.21 13.67 0.21
C ALA A 25 -3.15 14.32 -0.70
N THR A 26 -2.05 14.82 -0.14
CA THR A 26 -0.88 15.33 -0.90
C THR A 26 -0.07 14.22 -1.55
N GLU A 27 -0.15 12.99 -1.03
CA GLU A 27 0.63 11.83 -1.46
C GLU A 27 -0.24 10.84 -2.26
N GLN A 28 -0.92 11.32 -3.30
CA GLN A 28 -1.78 10.47 -4.14
C GLN A 28 -1.01 9.38 -4.89
N GLU A 29 0.20 9.67 -5.37
CA GLU A 29 1.04 8.69 -6.07
C GLU A 29 1.43 7.52 -5.15
N ASP A 30 1.70 7.80 -3.88
CA ASP A 30 2.00 6.78 -2.88
C ASP A 30 0.81 5.84 -2.62
N ALA A 31 -0.40 6.40 -2.55
CA ALA A 31 -1.62 5.62 -2.43
C ALA A 31 -1.83 4.71 -3.64
N LEU A 32 -1.55 5.20 -4.84
CA LEU A 32 -1.60 4.43 -6.08
C LEU A 32 -0.54 3.33 -6.13
N HIS A 33 0.69 3.60 -5.68
CA HIS A 33 1.73 2.58 -5.61
C HIS A 33 1.35 1.41 -4.69
N ILE A 34 0.83 1.71 -3.50
CA ILE A 34 0.35 0.66 -2.58
C ILE A 34 -0.81 -0.09 -3.20
N ALA A 35 -1.75 0.61 -3.84
CA ALA A 35 -2.88 0.00 -4.49
C ALA A 35 -2.48 -0.93 -5.62
N LEU A 36 -1.53 -0.50 -6.46
CA LEU A 36 -0.98 -1.30 -7.54
C LEU A 36 -0.29 -2.55 -7.01
N ALA A 37 0.57 -2.40 -5.99
CA ALA A 37 1.24 -3.54 -5.36
C ALA A 37 0.24 -4.54 -4.75
N THR A 38 -0.83 -4.03 -4.15
CA THR A 38 -1.92 -4.83 -3.58
C THR A 38 -2.67 -5.62 -4.66
N VAL A 39 -3.09 -4.95 -5.74
CA VAL A 39 -3.85 -5.59 -6.84
C VAL A 39 -2.95 -6.56 -7.62
N ALA A 40 -1.67 -6.21 -7.81
CA ALA A 40 -0.68 -7.06 -8.45
C ALA A 40 -0.18 -8.22 -7.56
N LYS A 41 -0.64 -8.31 -6.30
CA LYS A 41 -0.25 -9.33 -5.31
C LYS A 41 1.25 -9.39 -5.08
N VAL A 42 1.88 -8.22 -4.99
CA VAL A 42 3.29 -8.10 -4.63
C VAL A 42 3.45 -8.31 -3.13
N ASP A 43 4.38 -9.18 -2.74
CA ASP A 43 4.59 -9.53 -1.32
C ASP A 43 5.24 -8.39 -0.52
N PHE A 44 6.14 -7.62 -1.15
CA PHE A 44 6.92 -6.56 -0.50
C PHE A 44 6.95 -5.28 -1.32
N VAL A 45 6.68 -4.15 -0.67
CA VAL A 45 6.88 -2.82 -1.24
C VAL A 45 8.00 -2.14 -0.46
N ALA A 46 9.16 -2.02 -1.11
CA ALA A 46 10.27 -1.22 -0.61
C ALA A 46 10.04 0.24 -0.98
N THR A 47 10.08 1.12 0.00
CA THR A 47 9.70 2.52 -0.19
C THR A 47 10.42 3.39 0.83
N TRP A 48 11.14 4.38 0.29
CA TRP A 48 11.92 5.35 1.07
C TRP A 48 11.07 6.54 1.53
N ASN A 49 9.83 6.69 1.03
CA ASN A 49 9.01 7.89 1.27
C ASN A 49 8.05 7.76 2.47
N PHE A 50 7.95 6.57 3.07
CA PHE A 50 6.99 6.27 4.13
C PHE A 50 7.43 6.67 5.53
N SER A 51 8.26 7.71 5.68
CA SER A 51 8.59 8.35 6.97
C SER A 51 7.34 8.72 7.80
N HIS A 52 6.20 8.92 7.14
CA HIS A 52 4.89 9.17 7.77
C HIS A 52 4.03 7.91 8.00
N LEU A 53 4.38 6.79 7.36
CA LEU A 53 3.71 5.48 7.42
C LEU A 53 4.49 4.47 8.31
N VAL A 54 5.63 4.88 8.90
CA VAL A 54 6.51 4.04 9.74
C VAL A 54 5.84 3.59 11.04
N GLY A 55 4.80 4.29 11.50
CA GLY A 55 4.11 3.91 12.73
C GLY A 55 3.50 2.50 12.60
N PRO A 56 3.82 1.54 13.48
CA PRO A 56 3.24 0.19 13.45
C PRO A 56 1.70 0.21 13.49
N VAL A 57 1.12 1.26 14.11
CA VAL A 57 -0.33 1.52 14.11
C VAL A 57 -0.86 1.82 12.71
N ILE A 58 -0.14 2.63 11.91
CA ILE A 58 -0.58 2.98 10.55
C ILE A 58 -0.42 1.76 9.64
N LYS A 59 0.71 1.02 9.74
CA LYS A 59 0.90 -0.25 9.03
C LYS A 59 -0.24 -1.23 9.30
N PHE A 60 -0.61 -1.41 10.57
CA PHE A 60 -1.72 -2.31 10.96
C PHE A 60 -3.08 -1.84 10.41
N ARG A 61 -3.40 -0.54 10.53
CA ARG A 61 -4.66 0.00 10.00
C ARG A 61 -4.74 -0.12 8.48
N LEU A 62 -3.61 0.04 7.79
CA LEU A 62 -3.52 -0.11 6.34
C LEU A 62 -3.75 -1.56 5.92
N GLN A 63 -3.10 -2.52 6.59
CA GLN A 63 -3.36 -3.94 6.38
C GLN A 63 -4.84 -4.31 6.61
N THR A 64 -5.42 -3.82 7.70
CA THR A 64 -6.83 -4.07 8.04
C THR A 64 -7.77 -3.51 6.99
N GLN A 65 -7.52 -2.28 6.51
CA GLN A 65 -8.34 -1.64 5.49
C GLN A 65 -8.29 -2.40 4.16
N ILE A 66 -7.10 -2.82 3.74
CA ILE A 66 -6.92 -3.59 2.49
C ILE A 66 -7.62 -4.95 2.59
N GLN A 67 -7.48 -5.65 3.73
CA GLN A 67 -8.18 -6.91 3.97
C GLN A 67 -9.70 -6.74 3.98
N ALA A 68 -10.21 -5.65 4.55
CA ALA A 68 -11.65 -5.35 4.54
C ALA A 68 -12.20 -5.12 3.13
N MET A 69 -11.34 -4.71 2.19
CA MET A 69 -11.68 -4.57 0.76
C MET A 69 -11.52 -5.88 -0.02
N GLY A 70 -11.14 -6.99 0.63
CA GLY A 70 -11.00 -8.31 0.01
C GLY A 70 -9.63 -8.55 -0.67
N PHE A 71 -8.67 -7.66 -0.46
CA PHE A 71 -7.33 -7.77 -1.04
C PHE A 71 -6.29 -8.27 -0.01
N SER A 72 -5.17 -8.77 -0.51
CA SER A 72 -4.02 -9.15 0.31
C SER A 72 -3.08 -7.96 0.46
N PRO A 73 -2.83 -7.46 1.69
CA PRO A 73 -1.97 -6.31 1.88
C PRO A 73 -0.50 -6.67 1.64
N PRO A 74 0.25 -5.82 0.92
CA PRO A 74 1.68 -5.97 0.80
C PRO A 74 2.36 -5.70 2.13
N ILE A 75 3.54 -6.30 2.34
CA ILE A 75 4.40 -5.96 3.45
C ILE A 75 5.12 -4.66 3.11
N LEU A 76 4.81 -3.60 3.86
CA LEU A 76 5.50 -2.32 3.79
C LEU A 76 6.76 -2.40 4.64
N ALA A 77 7.91 -2.51 3.99
CA ALA A 77 9.21 -2.58 4.62
C ALA A 77 10.07 -1.38 4.18
N THR A 78 10.85 -0.83 5.10
CA THR A 78 11.96 0.04 4.67
C THR A 78 12.95 -0.81 3.86
N PRO A 79 13.72 -0.19 2.96
CA PRO A 79 14.81 -0.88 2.25
C PRO A 79 15.77 -1.59 3.20
N GLU A 80 16.02 -0.99 4.38
CA GLU A 80 16.85 -1.57 5.43
C GLU A 80 16.19 -2.82 6.04
N GLU A 81 14.90 -2.76 6.38
CA GLU A 81 14.12 -3.93 6.85
C GLU A 81 14.11 -5.05 5.80
N LEU A 82 14.00 -4.72 4.50
CA LEU A 82 13.99 -5.72 3.43
C LEU A 82 15.36 -6.39 3.26
N LEU A 83 16.45 -5.64 3.43
CA LEU A 83 17.81 -6.18 3.36
C LEU A 83 18.08 -7.14 4.52
N GLU A 84 17.59 -6.86 5.73
CA GLU A 84 17.72 -7.76 6.89
C GLU A 84 16.94 -9.08 6.72
N VAL A 85 15.75 -9.04 6.10
CA VAL A 85 14.90 -10.23 5.90
C VAL A 85 15.47 -11.18 4.81
N LEU A 86 16.32 -10.68 3.92
CA LEU A 86 16.90 -11.44 2.81
C LEU A 86 18.33 -11.97 3.07
N THR A 87 18.89 -11.73 4.25
CA THR A 87 20.22 -12.25 4.70
C THR A 87 20.09 -13.29 5.79
#